data_AF-A0A2X2XRC6-F1
#
_entry.id   AF-A0A2X2XRC6-F1
#
_cell.length_a   1.000
_cell.length_b   1.000
_cell.length_c   1.000
_cell.angle_alpha   90.00
_cell.angle_beta   90.00
_cell.angle_gamma   90.00
#
_symmetry.space_group_name_H-M   'P 1'
#
loop_
_entity.id
_entity.type
_entity.pdbx_description
1 polymer ?
#
loop_
_entity_poly.entity_id
_entity_poly.type
_entity_poly.pdbx_seq_one_letter_code
_entity_poly.pdbx_strand_id
1 'polypeptide(L)' 'MKTLLIIDANLGQARAYMAKTLLGAAAHKANLEIIDNPNDAELAIVFG' A
#
# COMPACT_ATOMS: atom_id res chain seq x y z
N MET A 1 3.34 -12.53 2.07
CA MET A 1 3.95 -11.62 3.06
C MET A 1 2.96 -10.49 3.30
N LYS A 2 2.55 -10.31 4.56
CA LYS A 2 1.52 -9.32 4.94
C LYS A 2 2.12 -7.91 4.90
N THR A 3 1.57 -7.07 4.03
CA THR A 3 2.16 -5.78 3.68
C THR A 3 1.17 -4.66 3.95
N LEU A 4 1.56 -3.68 4.77
CA LEU A 4 0.80 -2.47 5.02
C LEU A 4 1.20 -1.39 4.01
N LEU A 5 0.22 -0.80 3.32
CA LEU A 5 0.44 0.35 2.45
C LEU A 5 0.04 1.64 3.16
N ILE A 6 0.99 2.53 3.37
CA ILE A 6 0.78 3.84 3.98
C ILE A 6 0.95 4.91 2.90
N ILE A 7 -0.09 5.73 2.71
CA ILE A 7 -0.09 6.83 1.75
C ILE A 7 -0.25 8.14 2.52
N ASP A 8 0.66 9.09 2.31
CA ASP A 8 0.59 10.42 2.91
C ASP A 8 -0.71 11.13 2.49
N ALA A 9 -1.43 11.68 3.48
CA ALA A 9 -2.67 12.42 3.26
C ALA A 9 -2.47 13.68 2.40
N ASN A 10 -1.27 14.25 2.38
CA ASN A 10 -0.93 15.48 1.65
C ASN A 10 -0.76 15.26 0.14
N LEU A 11 -0.64 14.01 -0.33
CA LEU A 11 -0.56 13.68 -1.76
C LEU A 11 -1.84 14.04 -2.54
N GLY A 12 -2.95 14.24 -1.81
CA GLY A 12 -4.27 14.48 -2.40
C GLY A 12 -4.89 13.22 -3.00
N GLN A 13 -6.22 13.25 -3.17
CA GLN A 13 -7.02 12.07 -3.48
C GLN A 13 -6.61 11.38 -4.79
N ALA A 14 -6.29 12.15 -5.83
CA ALA A 14 -5.96 11.59 -7.14
C ALA A 14 -4.65 10.79 -7.11
N ARG A 15 -3.60 11.32 -6.48
CA ARG A 15 -2.30 10.63 -6.38
C ARG A 15 -2.36 9.46 -5.42
N ALA A 16 -3.10 9.61 -4.32
CA ALA A 16 -3.35 8.51 -3.39
C ALA A 16 -4.07 7.33 -4.06
N TYR A 17 -5.12 7.63 -4.84
CA TYR A 17 -5.83 6.61 -5.61
C TYR A 17 -4.92 5.92 -6.65
N MET A 18 -4.11 6.70 -7.37
CA MET A 18 -3.16 6.17 -8.34
C MET A 18 -2.13 5.26 -7.66
N ALA A 19 -1.55 5.67 -6.54
CA ALA A 19 -0.60 4.87 -5.77
C ALA A 19 -1.22 3.57 -5.28
N LYS A 20 -2.42 3.62 -4.68
CA LYS A 20 -3.15 2.42 -4.22
C LYS A 20 -3.43 1.45 -5.37
N THR A 21 -3.86 1.97 -6.52
CA THR A 21 -4.16 1.17 -7.71
C THR A 21 -2.91 0.47 -8.27
N LEU A 22 -1.83 1.22 -8.49
CA LEU A 22 -0.59 0.70 -9.06
C LEU A 22 0.10 -0.29 -8.12
N LEU A 23 0.20 0.05 -6.83
CA LEU A 23 0.85 -0.81 -5.84
C LEU A 23 0.01 -2.05 -5.53
N GLY A 24 -1.32 -1.95 -5.51
CA GLY A 24 -2.19 -3.12 -5.39
C GLY A 24 -2.04 -4.09 -6.57
N ALA A 25 -1.98 -3.58 -7.80
CA ALA A 25 -1.75 -4.40 -8.99
C ALA A 25 -0.35 -5.05 -8.99
N ALA A 26 0.67 -4.34 -8.51
CA ALA A 26 2.02 -4.87 -8.37
C ALA A 26 2.14 -5.91 -7.26
N ALA A 27 1.44 -5.71 -6.13
CA ALA A 27 1.44 -6.62 -4.98
C ALA A 27 1.03 -8.03 -5.37
N HIS A 28 -0.02 -8.17 -6.19
CA HIS A 28 -0.46 -9.47 -6.71
C HIS A 28 0.65 -10.16 -7.52
N LYS A 29 1.42 -9.42 -8.33
CA LYS A 29 2.53 -9.99 -9.11
C LYS A 29 3.72 -10.38 -8.24
N ALA A 30 3.90 -9.70 -7.11
CA ALA A 30 5.00 -9.90 -6.18
C ALA A 30 4.67 -10.91 -5.05
N ASN A 31 3.50 -11.56 -5.06
CA ASN A 31 3.00 -12.43 -3.99
C ASN A 31 2.94 -11.72 -2.62
N LEU A 32 2.59 -10.43 -2.64
CA LEU A 32 2.36 -9.62 -1.44
C LEU A 32 0.86 -9.54 -1.17
N GLU A 33 0.50 -9.63 0.11
CA GLU A 33 -0.86 -9.44 0.58
C GLU A 33 -0.97 -8.04 1.17
N ILE A 34 -1.81 -7.18 0.61
CA ILE A 34 -2.05 -5.84 1.17
C ILE A 34 -3.07 -5.97 2.30
N ILE A 35 -2.72 -5.49 3.48
CA ILE A 35 -3.57 -5.52 4.68
C ILE A 35 -3.78 -4.11 5.25
N ASP A 36 -4.85 -3.94 6.03
CA ASP A 36 -5.20 -2.67 6.67
C ASP A 36 -4.81 -2.61 8.16
N ASN A 37 -4.61 -3.76 8.81
CA ASN A 37 -4.24 -3.82 10.24
C ASN A 37 -2.72 -3.70 10.40
N PRO A 38 -2.19 -2.63 11.02
CA PRO A 38 -0.75 -2.45 11.19
C PRO A 38 -0.11 -3.50 12.12
N ASN A 39 -0.86 -4.09 13.05
CA ASN A 39 -0.33 -5.09 13.98
C ASN A 39 -0.01 -6.43 13.30
N ASP A 40 -0.66 -6.70 12.16
CA ASP A 40 -0.47 -7.94 11.40
C ASP A 40 0.57 -7.78 10.28
N ALA A 41 1.18 -6.60 10.15
CA ALA A 41 2.07 -6.26 9.04
C ALA A 41 3.49 -6.79 9.28
N GLU A 42 4.01 -7.50 8.29
CA GLU A 42 5.40 -7.96 8.23
C GLU A 42 6.29 -6.95 7.50
N LEU A 43 5.69 -6.17 6.59
CA LEU A 43 6.33 -5.14 5.77
C LEU A 43 5.44 -3.90 5.71
N ALA A 44 6.05 -2.71 5.70
CA ALA A 44 5.37 -1.46 5.41
C ALA A 44 5.97 -0.79 4.17
N ILE A 45 5.12 -0.38 3.24
CA ILE A 45 5.48 0.48 2.11
C ILE A 45 4.90 1.86 2.39
N VAL A 46 5.76 2.87 2.46
CA VAL A 46 5.36 4.27 2.72
C VAL A 46 5.54 5.08 1.44
N PHE A 47 4.47 5.75 1.01
CA PHE A 47 4.44 6.62 -0.16
C PHE A 47 3.97 8.03 0.26
N GLY A 48 4.85 9.01 0.14
CA GLY A 48 4.62 10.41 0.54
C GLY A 48 5.32 11.38 -0.39
#